data_AF-A0A242LNA1-F1
#
_entry.id   AF-A0A242LNA1-F1
#
_cell.length_a   1.000
_cell.length_b   1.000
_cell.length_c   1.000
_cell.angle_alpha   90.00
_cell.angle_beta   90.00
_cell.angle_gamma   90.00
#
_symmetry.space_group_name_H-M   'P 1'
#
loop_
_entity.id
_entity.type
_entity.pdbx_description
1 polymer ?
#
loop_
_entity_poly.entity_id
_entity_poly.type
_entity_poly.pdbx_seq_one_letter_code
_entity_poly.pdbx_strand_id
1 'polypeptide(L)'
;MKKILGSLSTVAVGSLTSNADISSSQDTTITPPVNPTDPTSPVTPNPTDPHQPGTGGPLSLDYVSNFHFGTKVIQTADATYYAQLDQVQNSLSTLISVPNYA
;
A
#
# COMPACT_ATOMS: atom_id res chain seq x y z
N MET A 1 -82.07 10.02 -20.98
CA MET A 1 -80.91 10.60 -20.29
C MET A 1 -80.52 9.67 -19.14
N LYS A 2 -79.40 8.93 -19.26
CA LYS A 2 -78.93 7.98 -18.26
C LYS A 2 -77.59 8.51 -17.76
N LYS A 3 -77.56 9.06 -16.53
CA LYS A 3 -76.31 9.43 -15.87
C LYS A 3 -75.56 8.13 -15.55
N ILE A 4 -74.37 7.96 -16.12
CA ILE A 4 -73.41 6.93 -15.69
C ILE A 4 -72.54 7.60 -14.64
N LEU A 5 -72.70 7.18 -13.38
CA LEU A 5 -71.74 7.51 -12.33
C LEU A 5 -70.44 6.82 -12.70
N GLY A 6 -69.41 7.61 -13.03
CA GLY A 6 -68.05 7.10 -13.18
C GLY A 6 -67.59 6.59 -11.82
N SER A 7 -67.45 5.27 -11.69
CA SER A 7 -66.69 4.67 -10.60
C SER A 7 -65.24 5.08 -10.77
N LEU A 8 -64.67 5.77 -9.79
CA LEU A 8 -63.24 5.98 -9.69
C LEU A 8 -62.60 4.60 -9.53
N SER A 9 -61.94 4.10 -10.57
CA SER A 9 -61.11 2.91 -10.44
C SER A 9 -59.94 3.28 -9.53
N THR A 10 -59.80 2.57 -8.42
CA THR A 10 -58.61 2.68 -7.60
C THR A 10 -57.46 2.11 -8.42
N VAL A 11 -56.55 2.97 -8.90
CA VAL A 11 -55.28 2.52 -9.45
C VAL A 11 -54.54 1.77 -8.35
N ALA A 12 -54.37 0.46 -8.52
CA ALA A 12 -53.52 -0.32 -7.63
C ALA A 12 -52.09 0.20 -7.79
N VAL A 13 -51.57 0.87 -6.77
CA VAL A 13 -50.17 1.28 -6.72
C VAL A 13 -49.35 0.00 -6.53
N GLY A 14 -48.77 -0.51 -7.61
CA GLY A 14 -47.84 -1.63 -7.57
C GLY A 14 -46.53 -1.16 -6.93
N SER A 15 -46.15 -1.76 -5.80
CA SER A 15 -44.84 -1.57 -5.19
C SER A 15 -43.91 -2.69 -5.66
N LEU A 16 -42.72 -2.33 -6.12
CA LEU A 16 -41.62 -3.25 -6.39
C LEU A 16 -40.53 -2.99 -5.37
N THR A 17 -40.14 -4.00 -4.63
CA THR A 17 -38.97 -3.96 -3.73
C THR A 17 -37.74 -4.41 -4.49
N SER A 18 -36.64 -3.67 -4.38
CA SER A 18 -35.32 -4.07 -4.89
C SER A 18 -34.44 -4.49 -3.73
N ASN A 19 -33.70 -5.58 -3.92
CA ASN A 19 -32.61 -5.96 -3.03
C ASN A 19 -31.32 -5.35 -3.59
N ALA A 20 -30.54 -4.72 -2.74
CA ALA A 20 -29.22 -4.21 -3.07
C ALA A 20 -28.22 -4.75 -2.03
N ASP A 21 -27.17 -5.39 -2.51
CA ASP A 21 -26.10 -5.93 -1.68
C ASP A 21 -24.78 -5.24 -2.02
N ILE A 22 -23.96 -4.98 -0.99
CA ILE A 22 -22.58 -4.52 -1.14
C ILE A 22 -21.64 -5.50 -0.44
N SER A 23 -20.57 -5.89 -1.12
CA SER A 23 -19.48 -6.69 -0.55
C SER A 23 -18.21 -5.85 -0.55
N SER A 24 -17.41 -5.98 0.51
CA SER A 24 -16.10 -5.35 0.63
C SER A 24 -15.03 -6.43 0.74
N SER A 25 -13.93 -6.26 0.02
CA SER A 25 -12.73 -7.08 0.13
C SER A 25 -11.55 -6.23 0.57
N GLN A 26 -10.62 -6.82 1.30
CA GLN A 26 -9.37 -6.16 1.64
C GLN A 26 -8.43 -6.16 0.44
N ASP A 27 -7.81 -5.01 0.16
CA ASP A 27 -6.71 -4.95 -0.80
C ASP A 27 -5.47 -5.64 -0.21
N THR A 28 -4.90 -6.59 -0.93
CA THR A 28 -3.70 -7.33 -0.53
C THR A 28 -2.52 -7.07 -1.46
N THR A 29 -2.59 -6.03 -2.30
CA THR A 29 -1.50 -5.65 -3.19
C THR A 29 -0.27 -5.18 -2.40
N ILE A 30 0.92 -5.51 -2.90
CA ILE A 30 2.19 -5.07 -2.34
C ILE A 30 2.78 -4.03 -3.30
N THR A 31 3.07 -2.85 -2.78
CA THR A 31 3.68 -1.76 -3.55
C THR A 31 5.21 -1.88 -3.48
N PRO A 32 5.93 -1.83 -4.61
CA PRO A 32 7.39 -1.77 -4.59
C PRO A 32 7.90 -0.47 -3.96
N PRO A 33 9.08 -0.47 -3.31
CA PRO A 33 9.68 0.76 -2.80
C PRO A 33 10.09 1.72 -3.92
N VAL A 34 10.21 2.99 -3.57
CA VAL A 34 10.70 4.06 -4.44
C VAL A 34 11.95 4.70 -3.83
N ASN A 35 12.82 5.28 -4.66
CA ASN A 35 14.00 5.98 -4.17
C ASN A 35 13.61 7.13 -3.21
N PRO A 36 14.11 7.17 -1.96
CA PRO A 36 13.78 8.23 -0.99
C PRO A 36 14.17 9.64 -1.43
N THR A 37 15.12 9.76 -2.37
CA THR A 37 15.56 11.04 -2.93
C THR A 37 14.88 11.39 -4.26
N ASP A 38 14.19 10.42 -4.86
CA ASP A 38 13.36 10.59 -6.06
C ASP A 38 12.15 9.65 -6.00
N PRO A 39 11.04 10.08 -5.37
CA PRO A 39 9.86 9.25 -5.17
C PRO A 39 9.16 8.81 -6.47
N THR A 40 9.57 9.33 -7.63
CA THR A 40 9.04 8.91 -8.93
C THR A 40 9.79 7.72 -9.54
N SER A 41 10.91 7.32 -8.91
CA SER A 41 11.78 6.25 -9.37
C SER A 41 11.61 4.98 -8.52
N PRO A 42 10.89 3.96 -9.00
CA PRO A 42 10.81 2.66 -8.32
C PRO A 42 12.17 1.98 -8.23
N VAL A 43 12.36 1.23 -7.16
CA VAL A 43 13.57 0.42 -6.91
C VAL A 43 13.18 -0.96 -6.40
N THR A 44 14.12 -1.90 -6.44
CA THR A 44 13.95 -3.23 -5.85
C THR A 44 15.01 -3.48 -4.78
N PRO A 45 14.68 -4.21 -3.70
CA PRO A 45 15.66 -4.56 -2.68
C PRO A 45 16.87 -5.30 -3.27
N ASN A 46 18.06 -5.13 -2.68
CA ASN A 46 19.26 -5.80 -3.13
C ASN A 46 19.12 -7.33 -2.96
N PRO A 47 19.21 -8.14 -4.04
CA PRO A 47 19.04 -9.59 -3.94
C PRO A 47 20.14 -10.29 -3.13
N THR A 48 21.29 -9.65 -2.91
CA THR A 48 22.37 -10.20 -2.08
C THR A 48 22.24 -9.83 -0.60
N ASP A 49 21.29 -8.98 -0.24
CA ASP A 49 20.93 -8.62 1.14
C ASP A 49 19.45 -8.94 1.34
N PRO A 50 19.08 -10.18 1.73
CA PRO A 50 17.69 -10.61 1.76
C PRO A 50 16.82 -9.75 2.70
N HIS A 51 15.67 -9.32 2.19
CA HIS A 51 14.64 -8.61 2.96
C HIS A 51 13.32 -9.38 2.98
N GLN A 52 12.49 -9.10 3.98
CA GLN A 52 11.10 -9.54 3.93
C GLN A 52 10.34 -8.74 2.86
N PRO A 53 9.38 -9.37 2.15
CA PRO A 53 8.49 -8.65 1.27
C PRO A 53 7.64 -7.65 2.07
N GLY A 54 7.21 -6.57 1.41
CA GLY A 54 6.23 -5.65 1.98
C GLY A 54 4.91 -6.35 2.33
N THR A 55 4.09 -5.69 3.15
CA THR A 55 2.79 -6.21 3.58
C THR A 55 1.68 -5.56 2.76
N GLY A 56 0.72 -6.35 2.27
CA GLY A 56 -0.53 -5.80 1.74
C GLY A 56 -1.50 -5.40 2.86
N GLY A 57 -2.63 -4.78 2.49
CA GLY A 57 -3.68 -4.41 3.44
C GLY A 57 -3.89 -2.90 3.56
N PRO A 58 -4.92 -2.49 4.33
CA PRO A 58 -5.24 -1.09 4.59
C PRO A 58 -4.18 -0.36 5.42
N LEU A 59 -3.29 -1.12 6.07
CA LEU A 59 -2.08 -0.63 6.73
C LEU A 59 -0.91 -1.48 6.20
N SER A 60 -0.36 -1.07 5.06
CA SER A 60 0.79 -1.70 4.42
C SER A 60 2.11 -1.11 4.88
N LEU A 61 3.15 -1.94 4.91
CA LEU A 61 4.55 -1.54 4.94
C LEU A 61 5.17 -1.95 3.61
N ASP A 62 5.59 -0.98 2.80
CA ASP A 62 6.10 -1.27 1.46
C ASP A 62 7.52 -1.85 1.52
N TYR A 63 8.37 -1.31 2.40
CA TYR A 63 9.76 -1.73 2.58
C TYR A 63 10.38 -1.21 3.89
N VAL A 64 11.34 -1.94 4.42
CA VAL A 64 12.17 -1.55 5.58
C VAL A 64 13.63 -1.92 5.29
N SER A 65 14.54 -0.98 5.54
CA SER A 65 15.98 -1.20 5.33
C SER A 65 16.57 -2.20 6.32
N ASN A 66 17.53 -2.99 5.85
CA ASN A 66 18.45 -3.70 6.73
C ASN A 66 19.54 -2.70 7.16
N PHE A 67 19.54 -2.30 8.43
CA PHE A 67 20.50 -1.32 8.92
C PHE A 67 21.87 -1.96 9.16
N HIS A 68 22.81 -1.73 8.25
CA HIS A 68 24.19 -2.17 8.39
C HIS A 68 25.06 -1.09 9.03
N PHE A 69 25.56 -1.32 10.24
CA PHE A 69 26.49 -0.40 10.91
C PHE A 69 27.97 -0.69 10.59
N GLY A 70 28.25 -1.86 10.01
CA GLY A 70 29.60 -2.37 9.77
C GLY A 70 30.39 -2.61 11.07
N THR A 71 31.70 -2.79 10.94
CA THR A 71 32.59 -2.99 12.08
C THR A 71 32.89 -1.67 12.77
N LYS A 72 32.70 -1.60 14.08
CA LYS A 72 33.00 -0.45 14.93
C LYS A 72 33.87 -0.87 16.11
N VAL A 73 34.77 0.01 16.54
CA VAL A 73 35.57 -0.18 17.76
C VAL A 73 34.70 0.17 18.96
N ILE A 74 34.63 -0.72 19.96
CA ILE A 74 33.90 -0.46 21.20
C ILE A 74 34.59 0.67 21.97
N GLN A 75 33.82 1.67 22.37
CA GLN A 75 34.29 2.79 23.18
C GLN A 75 33.82 2.66 24.63
N THR A 76 34.62 3.17 25.56
CA THR A 76 34.32 3.15 27.00
C THR A 76 33.43 4.32 27.44
N ALA A 77 33.21 5.30 26.57
CA ALA A 77 32.30 6.42 26.74
C ALA A 77 31.17 6.37 25.70
N ASP A 78 30.18 7.25 25.85
CA ASP A 78 29.07 7.38 24.91
C ASP A 78 29.58 7.60 23.48
N ALA A 79 29.02 6.82 22.55
CA ALA A 79 29.37 6.86 21.15
C ALA A 79 28.13 6.74 20.26
N THR A 80 28.12 7.48 19.15
CA THR A 80 27.08 7.40 18.12
C THR A 80 27.63 6.65 16.91
N TYR A 81 26.94 5.58 16.50
CA TYR A 81 27.26 4.83 15.29
C TYR A 81 26.15 5.00 14.27
N TYR A 82 26.52 5.44 13.07
CA TYR A 82 25.59 5.61 11.96
C TYR A 82 25.56 4.36 11.10
N ALA A 83 24.36 3.98 10.66
CA ALA A 83 24.18 2.97 9.63
C ALA A 83 24.75 3.48 8.29
N GLN A 84 25.19 2.54 7.47
CA GLN A 84 25.54 2.78 6.08
C GLN A 84 24.26 3.09 5.28
N LEU A 85 24.44 3.68 4.10
CA LEU A 85 23.35 3.83 3.14
C LEU A 85 22.86 2.47 2.69
N ASP A 86 21.57 2.38 2.39
CA ASP A 86 20.97 1.18 1.84
C ASP A 86 21.40 1.02 0.38
N GLN A 87 21.54 -0.23 -0.07
CA GLN A 87 21.79 -0.56 -1.47
C GLN A 87 20.53 -1.17 -2.07
N VAL A 88 20.02 -0.54 -3.13
CA VAL A 88 18.84 -1.01 -3.87
C VAL A 88 19.16 -1.09 -5.35
N GLN A 89 18.44 -1.91 -6.10
CA GLN A 89 18.55 -1.98 -7.55
C GLN A 89 17.61 -0.98 -8.21
N ASN A 90 18.12 -0.21 -9.17
CA ASN A 90 17.29 0.60 -10.05
C ASN A 90 16.68 -0.25 -11.18
N SER A 91 15.90 0.40 -12.06
CA SER A 91 15.27 -0.24 -13.23
C SER A 91 16.24 -0.86 -14.24
N LEU A 92 17.54 -0.52 -14.16
CA LEU A 92 18.62 -1.06 -14.99
C LEU A 92 19.38 -2.18 -14.25
N SER A 93 18.83 -2.72 -13.16
CA SER A 93 19.45 -3.73 -12.30
C SER A 93 20.81 -3.31 -11.71
N THR A 94 21.07 -2.01 -11.64
CA THR A 94 22.30 -1.45 -11.08
C THR A 94 22.08 -1.14 -9.61
N LEU A 95 23.01 -1.58 -8.76
CA LEU A 95 23.00 -1.22 -7.34
C LEU A 95 23.35 0.27 -7.19
N ILE A 96 22.45 1.00 -6.53
CA ILE A 96 22.61 2.41 -6.15
C ILE A 96 22.51 2.54 -4.63
N SER A 97 23.22 3.53 -4.08
CA SER A 97 23.13 3.85 -2.65
C SER A 97 22.08 4.92 -2.39
N VAL A 98 21.17 4.66 -1.45
CA VAL A 98 20.06 5.56 -1.08
C VAL A 98 19.99 5.73 0.45
N PRO A 99 19.38 6.81 0.96
CA PRO A 99 19.04 6.89 2.38
C PRO A 99 18.24 5.67 2.83
N ASN A 100 18.41 5.25 4.09
CA ASN A 100 17.62 4.16 4.65
C ASN A 100 16.14 4.56 4.76
N TYR A 101 15.25 3.59 4.58
CA TYR A 101 13.82 3.71 4.77
C TYR A 101 13.52 3.58 6.26
N ALA A 102 12.68 4.47 6.78
CA ALA A 102 12.30 4.54 8.19
C ALA A 102 10.83 4.14 8.39
#